data_AF-A0A7S3JFB3-F1
#
_entry.id   AF-A0A7S3JFB3-F1
#
_cell.length_a   1.000
_cell.length_b   1.000
_cell.length_c   1.000
_cell.angle_alpha   90.00
_cell.angle_beta   90.00
_cell.angle_gamma   90.00
#
_symmetry.space_group_name_H-M   'P 1'
#
loop_
_entity.id
_entity.type
_entity.pdbx_description
1 polymer ?
#
loop_
_entity_poly.entity_id
_entity_poly.type
_entity_poly.pdbx_seq_one_letter_code
_entity_poly.pdbx_strand_id
1 'polypeptide(L)'
;MENCYSYTDIEVHLPKIMEIIKDVPRTFSDYEIFSYHFMLRKLFRALLVFLEYNDGVDYVQGMNSIIGSLLIHVEESTAFWLFVDLLETYNLDDVFRQDLSGMHTC
;
A
#
# COMPACT_ATOMS: atom_id res chain seq x y z
N MET A 1 -15.27 17.85 -6.63
CA MET A 1 -14.45 16.66 -6.36
C MET A 1 -14.62 15.78 -7.59
N GLU A 2 -13.86 16.09 -8.63
CA GLU A 2 -13.88 15.36 -9.90
C GLU A 2 -13.16 14.04 -9.69
N ASN A 3 -13.65 12.97 -10.32
CA ASN A 3 -12.96 11.68 -10.36
C ASN A 3 -11.61 11.89 -11.03
N CYS A 4 -10.52 11.89 -10.26
CA CYS A 4 -9.15 11.96 -10.73
C CYS A 4 -8.65 10.64 -11.36
N TYR A 5 -9.53 9.84 -11.95
CA TYR A 5 -9.15 8.62 -12.65
C TYR A 5 -9.69 8.69 -14.07
N SER A 6 -8.81 8.81 -15.06
CA SER A 6 -9.20 8.49 -16.42
C SER A 6 -9.34 6.96 -16.53
N TYR A 7 -10.25 6.48 -17.38
CA TYR A 7 -10.48 5.04 -17.57
C TYR A 7 -9.19 4.29 -17.98
N THR A 8 -8.29 5.00 -18.67
CA THR A 8 -6.96 4.55 -19.10
C THR A 8 -6.00 4.23 -17.95
N ASP A 9 -6.03 5.00 -16.86
CA ASP A 9 -5.09 4.83 -15.74
C ASP A 9 -5.45 3.59 -14.90
N ILE A 10 -6.75 3.28 -14.82
CA ILE A 10 -7.25 2.10 -14.13
C ILE A 10 -6.82 0.81 -14.83
N GLU A 11 -6.80 0.77 -16.17
CA GLU A 11 -6.40 -0.44 -16.90
C GLU A 11 -4.92 -0.78 -16.71
N VAL A 12 -4.05 0.23 -16.63
CA VAL A 12 -2.61 0.03 -16.41
C VAL A 12 -2.33 -0.52 -15.01
N HIS A 13 -3.00 0.02 -13.99
CA HIS A 13 -2.81 -0.43 -12.60
C HIS A 13 -3.66 -1.65 -12.21
N LEU A 14 -4.52 -2.15 -13.09
CA LEU A 14 -5.47 -3.22 -12.78
C LEU A 14 -4.82 -4.47 -12.14
N PRO A 15 -3.67 -4.99 -12.62
CA PRO A 15 -3.02 -6.13 -11.98
C PRO A 15 -2.63 -5.86 -10.52
N LYS A 16 -2.15 -4.65 -10.23
CA LYS A 16 -1.73 -4.22 -8.89
C LYS A 16 -2.90 -3.93 -7.97
N ILE A 17 -3.96 -3.34 -8.50
CA ILE A 17 -5.23 -3.19 -7.78
C ILE A 17 -5.77 -4.57 -7.37
N MET A 18 -5.66 -5.59 -8.23
CA MET A 18 -6.09 -6.95 -7.89
C MET A 18 -5.24 -7.60 -6.80
N GLU A 19 -3.95 -7.27 -6.69
CA GLU A 19 -3.10 -7.68 -5.57
C GLU A 19 -3.55 -7.00 -4.27
N ILE A 20 -3.80 -5.70 -4.30
CA ILE A 20 -4.30 -4.93 -3.15
C ILE A 20 -5.66 -5.50 -2.68
N ILE A 21 -6.59 -5.81 -3.59
CA ILE A 21 -7.89 -6.39 -3.26
C ILE A 21 -7.75 -7.73 -2.52
N LYS A 22 -6.74 -8.54 -2.88
CA LYS A 22 -6.44 -9.80 -2.18
C LYS A 22 -5.80 -9.55 -0.81
N ASP A 23 -5.02 -8.49 -0.68
CA ASP A 23 -4.17 -8.24 0.49
C ASP A 23 -4.87 -7.50 1.62
N VAL A 24 -5.74 -6.54 1.29
CA VAL A 24 -6.44 -5.74 2.30
C VAL A 24 -7.25 -6.59 3.28
N PRO A 25 -8.10 -7.56 2.85
CA PRO A 25 -8.90 -8.36 3.78
C PRO A 25 -8.08 -9.27 4.71
N ARG A 26 -6.87 -9.65 4.29
CA ARG A 26 -5.95 -10.49 5.05
C ARG A 26 -4.95 -9.69 5.90
N THR A 27 -4.99 -8.36 5.85
CA THR A 27 -4.10 -7.49 6.62
C THR A 27 -4.60 -7.37 8.06
N PHE A 28 -3.82 -7.89 9.00
CA PHE A 28 -4.15 -7.88 10.44
C PHE A 28 -5.55 -8.43 10.73
N SER A 29 -6.00 -9.46 10.02
CA SER A 29 -7.35 -10.03 10.14
C SER A 29 -7.71 -10.50 11.56
N ASP A 30 -6.70 -10.84 12.36
CA ASP A 30 -6.88 -11.28 13.75
C ASP A 30 -7.06 -10.11 14.73
N TYR A 31 -6.83 -8.87 14.29
CA TYR A 31 -6.99 -7.66 15.09
C TYR A 31 -8.40 -7.10 14.91
N GLU A 32 -9.13 -6.93 16.02
CA GLU A 32 -10.51 -6.45 16.01
C GLU A 32 -10.67 -5.12 15.25
N ILE A 33 -9.69 -4.22 15.36
CA ILE A 33 -9.72 -2.92 14.65
C ILE A 33 -9.76 -3.08 13.13
N PHE A 34 -9.17 -4.13 12.57
CA PHE A 34 -9.18 -4.43 11.13
C PHE A 34 -10.39 -5.26 10.69
N SER A 35 -11.21 -5.76 11.64
CA SER A 35 -12.52 -6.35 11.32
C SER A 35 -13.55 -5.30 10.89
N TYR A 36 -13.34 -4.02 11.25
CA TYR A 36 -14.18 -2.92 10.83
C TYR A 36 -13.93 -2.55 9.38
N HIS A 37 -14.97 -2.61 8.54
CA HIS A 37 -14.92 -2.21 7.12
C HIS A 37 -14.37 -0.79 6.91
N PHE A 38 -14.49 0.09 7.90
CA PHE A 38 -13.94 1.44 7.85
C PHE A 38 -12.41 1.45 7.75
N MET A 39 -11.72 0.63 8.55
CA MET A 39 -10.25 0.54 8.56
C MET A 39 -9.72 -0.09 7.28
N LEU A 40 -10.36 -1.16 6.81
CA LEU A 40 -10.03 -1.78 5.53
C LEU A 40 -10.20 -0.80 4.35
N ARG A 41 -11.22 0.06 4.38
CA ARG A 41 -11.42 1.11 3.37
C ARG A 41 -10.33 2.19 3.42
N LYS A 42 -9.88 2.58 4.62
CA LYS A 42 -8.75 3.52 4.76
C LYS A 42 -7.46 2.93 4.17
N LEU A 43 -7.17 1.68 4.52
CA LEU A 43 -6.01 0.97 3.99
C LEU A 43 -6.07 0.86 2.46
N PHE A 44 -7.23 0.46 1.92
CA PHE A 44 -7.44 0.36 0.48
C PHE A 44 -7.22 1.69 -0.24
N ARG A 45 -7.79 2.80 0.28
CA ARG A 45 -7.60 4.13 -0.31
C ARG A 45 -6.14 4.60 -0.25
N ALA A 46 -5.46 4.42 0.87
CA ALA A 46 -4.06 4.79 1.01
C ALA A 46 -3.17 4.04 -0.01
N LEU A 47 -3.44 2.76 -0.25
CA LEU A 47 -2.73 1.95 -1.25
C LEU A 47 -3.06 2.37 -2.70
N LEU A 48 -4.30 2.75 -2.99
CA LEU A 48 -4.67 3.28 -4.31
C LEU A 48 -4.02 4.64 -4.59
N VAL A 49 -3.98 5.53 -3.60
CA VAL A 49 -3.29 6.82 -3.73
C VAL A 49 -1.80 6.62 -3.91
N PHE A 50 -1.21 5.60 -3.28
CA PHE A 50 0.20 5.27 -3.46
C PHE A 50 0.54 4.85 -4.90
N LEU A 51 -0.31 4.03 -5.54
CA LEU A 51 -0.11 3.64 -6.94
C LEU A 51 -0.06 4.84 -7.90
N GLU A 52 -0.82 5.89 -7.60
CA GLU A 52 -0.83 7.13 -8.39
C GLU A 52 0.35 8.05 -8.04
N TYR A 53 0.76 8.06 -6.77
CA TYR A 53 1.79 8.98 -6.30
C TYR A 53 3.19 8.62 -6.80
N ASN A 54 3.49 7.33 -6.98
CA ASN A 54 4.85 6.87 -7.26
C ASN A 54 4.95 6.11 -8.59
N ASP A 55 5.32 6.82 -9.66
CA ASP A 55 5.59 6.24 -10.98
C ASP A 55 6.77 5.24 -11.00
N GLY A 56 7.58 5.23 -9.95
CA GLY A 56 8.81 4.42 -9.89
C GLY A 56 8.71 3.14 -9.07
N VAL A 57 7.69 2.96 -8.24
CA VAL A 57 7.53 1.80 -7.35
C VAL A 57 6.07 1.37 -7.34
N ASP A 58 5.78 0.25 -8.00
CA ASP A 58 4.47 -0.38 -7.94
C ASP A 58 4.16 -0.93 -6.54
N TYR A 59 2.89 -1.26 -6.30
CA TYR A 59 2.51 -2.04 -5.12
C TYR A 59 3.29 -3.36 -5.06
N VAL A 60 3.93 -3.59 -3.91
CA VAL A 60 4.59 -4.85 -3.55
C VAL A 60 3.95 -5.42 -2.29
N GLN A 61 3.81 -6.74 -2.27
CA GLN A 61 3.28 -7.47 -1.13
C GLN A 61 4.08 -7.13 0.15
N GLY A 62 3.38 -6.67 1.19
CA GLY A 62 3.97 -6.23 2.46
C GLY A 62 3.73 -4.75 2.75
N MET A 63 3.52 -3.92 1.73
CA MET A 63 3.19 -2.50 1.91
C MET A 63 1.88 -2.30 2.70
N ASN A 64 0.90 -3.18 2.47
CA ASN A 64 -0.35 -3.25 3.23
C ASN A 64 -0.13 -3.37 4.74
N SER A 65 0.85 -4.15 5.19
CA SER A 65 1.17 -4.32 6.61
C SER A 65 1.83 -3.07 7.22
N ILE A 66 2.68 -2.37 6.45
CA ILE A 66 3.35 -1.14 6.91
C ILE A 66 2.30 -0.04 7.09
N ILE A 67 1.53 0.26 6.05
CA ILE A 67 0.47 1.28 6.11
C ILE A 67 -0.59 0.87 7.15
N GLY A 68 -0.96 -0.40 7.20
CA GLY A 68 -1.90 -0.93 8.18
C GLY A 68 -1.46 -0.68 9.61
N SER A 69 -0.17 -0.84 9.91
CA SER A 69 0.39 -0.56 11.24
C SER A 69 0.31 0.93 11.57
N LEU A 70 0.64 1.81 10.61
CA LEU A 70 0.54 3.26 10.80
C LEU A 70 -0.90 3.71 11.06
N LEU A 71 -1.87 3.15 10.33
CA LEU A 71 -3.29 3.48 10.46
C LEU A 71 -3.89 3.17 11.83
N ILE A 72 -3.26 2.29 12.63
CA ILE A 72 -3.68 2.03 14.01
C ILE A 72 -3.40 3.25 14.91
N HIS A 73 -2.38 4.03 14.57
CA HIS A 73 -1.86 5.10 15.43
C HIS A 73 -2.23 6.51 14.95
N VAL A 74 -2.41 6.71 13.65
CA VAL A 74 -2.63 8.04 13.06
C VAL A 74 -3.78 8.05 12.05
N GLU A 75 -4.19 9.25 11.63
CA GLU A 75 -5.19 9.42 10.57
C GLU A 75 -4.66 8.99 9.19
N GLU A 76 -5.58 8.77 8.25
CA GLU A 76 -5.29 8.21 6.92
C GLU A 76 -4.27 9.03 6.12
N SER A 77 -4.44 10.35 6.08
CA SER A 77 -3.53 11.26 5.38
C SER A 77 -2.13 11.24 5.99
N THR A 78 -2.04 11.27 7.32
CA THR A 78 -0.76 11.22 8.03
C THR A 78 -0.08 9.86 7.84
N ALA A 79 -0.82 8.75 7.90
CA ALA A 79 -0.28 7.42 7.65
C ALA A 79 0.32 7.31 6.24
N PHE A 80 -0.37 7.89 5.24
CA PHE A 80 0.12 7.92 3.87
C PHE A 80 1.44 8.70 3.75
N TRP A 81 1.50 9.92 4.26
CA TRP A 81 2.73 10.73 4.16
C TRP A 81 3.89 10.14 4.96
N LEU A 82 3.62 9.54 6.13
CA LEU A 82 4.65 8.81 6.89
C LEU A 82 5.17 7.60 6.13
N PHE A 83 4.30 6.90 5.39
CA PHE A 83 4.71 5.78 4.56
C PHE A 83 5.60 6.23 3.40
N VAL A 84 5.22 7.31 2.69
CA VAL A 84 6.03 7.90 1.63
C VAL A 84 7.41 8.35 2.15
N ASP A 85 7.42 9.10 3.25
CA ASP A 85 8.66 9.57 3.90
C ASP A 85 9.56 8.40 4.32
N LEU A 86 8.97 7.31 4.82
CA LEU A 86 9.69 6.10 5.20
C LEU A 86 10.29 5.38 3.97
N LEU A 87 9.56 5.31 2.85
CA LEU A 87 10.10 4.72 1.62
C LEU A 87 11.29 5.51 1.07
N GLU A 88 11.18 6.84 1.05
CA GLU A 88 12.20 7.75 0.53
C GLU A 88 13.42 7.82 1.47
N THR A 89 13.21 7.88 2.79
CA THR A 89 14.29 8.03 3.78
C THR A 89 15.18 6.81 3.88
N TYR A 90 14.60 5.61 3.75
CA TYR A 90 15.32 4.35 3.94
C TYR A 90 15.75 3.66 2.64
N ASN A 91 15.59 4.31 1.48
CA ASN A 91 15.78 3.71 0.15
C ASN A 91 15.12 2.33 0.05
N LEU A 92 13.90 2.20 0.59
CA LEU A 92 13.16 0.94 0.54
C LEU A 92 12.65 0.64 -0.87
N ASP A 93 12.66 1.64 -1.75
CA ASP A 93 12.47 1.46 -3.17
C ASP A 93 13.46 0.44 -3.76
N ASP A 94 14.71 0.36 -3.30
CA ASP A 94 15.65 -0.70 -3.74
C ASP A 94 15.23 -2.09 -3.24
N VAL A 95 14.71 -2.19 -2.01
CA VAL A 95 14.23 -3.44 -1.41
C VAL A 95 12.95 -3.95 -2.08
N PHE A 96 12.08 -3.03 -2.53
CA PHE A 96 10.84 -3.36 -3.23
C PHE A 96 11.02 -3.49 -4.75
N ARG A 97 12.04 -2.85 -5.35
CA ARG A 97 12.36 -2.96 -6.79
C ARG A 97 13.14 -4.21 -7.14
N GLN A 98 13.94 -4.76 -6.23
CA GLN A 98 14.78 -5.90 -6.52
C GLN A 98 14.18 -7.20 -5.97
N ASP A 99 13.81 -8.05 -6.91
CA ASP A 99 14.10 -9.48 -6.92
C ASP A 99 14.89 -9.94 -5.67
N LEU A 100 14.27 -10.83 -4.90
CA LEU A 100 14.68 -11.41 -3.62
C LEU A 100 16.03 -12.18 -3.67
N SER A 101 16.95 -11.78 -4.53
CA SER A 101 18.32 -12.28 -4.71
C SER A 101 19.16 -12.28 -3.42
N GLY A 102 18.73 -11.56 -2.37
CA GLY A 102 19.31 -11.61 -1.03
C GLY A 102 18.73 -12.64 -0.07
N MET A 103 17.62 -13.33 -0.40
CA MET A 103 16.95 -14.32 0.48
C MET A 103 17.33 -15.78 0.20
N HIS A 104 18.57 -16.05 -0.24
CA HIS A 104 19.08 -17.42 -0.44
C HIS A 104 20.34 -17.76 0.37
N THR A 105 20.69 -17.00 1.41
CA THR A 105 21.84 -17.37 2.27
C THR A 105 21.41 -17.63 3.70
N CYS A 106 20.76 -18.78 3.89
CA CYS A 106 20.79 -19.56 5.12
C CYS A 106 20.87 -21.04 4.74
#